data_AF-A0A352IBD6-F1
#
_entry.id   AF-A0A352IBD6-F1
#
_cell.length_a   1.000
_cell.length_b   1.000
_cell.length_c   1.000
_cell.angle_alpha   90.00
_cell.angle_beta   90.00
_cell.angle_gamma   90.00
#
_symmetry.space_group_name_H-M   'P 1'
#
loop_
_entity.id
_entity.type
_entity.pdbx_description
1 polymer ?
#
loop_
_entity_poly.entity_id
_entity_poly.type
_entity_poly.pdbx_seq_one_letter_code
_entity_poly.pdbx_strand_id
1 'polypeptide(L)'
;MQTKQVLLMASASMLMLSSCSKLGKLGADNFNVTPTPLEAVGGQVPVTINGTFPTKYMKKKAQVTVTPVLKYEGGEAVGQSATFQGEKVEGNGTTIQYKVGGTYTMKANFAYVDPMIKSDLYARFDAKKGKKTVKIPEVKIGYGVVATSQLLSRCDITAATAPDAYQRIIAEKQEANIKFLINQAVLRASELKSVSVKDLGKILREINDNSETRALTNIEVSAYASPDGKYSFNEKLAEKRQNVSSGYLKKELKKIKMDADIDTKFTAEDWEGFKELVGKSNLQDKDVILRVLSMYKDPEERERQISNMSEVYTDIKHSILPELRRARLIVNYEIIGRSDAQIVEQFAADPSKLSVEEMIYGANKLVKDDATRQKWNEAIAKQYPSDYRALNNMAQQAISKGDMAAAQNYLKQAAQVSKNASEVNTNLALMALKGGDVAKAETYLAQGSGSNTFKEVMGNLNIAKGNYTQAASDLAGVNTNSAALAQILAKDYTSAKSTLANIKNADAITSYLQAVLAARTDDASTLASSLQRAVQQDATLATRAANDLEFAKYASVIKNIVK
;
A
#
# COMPACT_ATOMS: atom_id res chain seq x y z
N MET A 1 -6.90 -95.72 -8.71
CA MET A 1 -7.58 -96.24 -7.50
C MET A 1 -6.94 -95.62 -6.27
N GLN A 2 -7.76 -95.31 -5.27
CA GLN A 2 -7.46 -94.54 -4.07
C GLN A 2 -6.46 -95.24 -3.14
N THR A 3 -5.66 -94.47 -2.40
CA THR A 3 -5.57 -94.62 -0.93
C THR A 3 -5.04 -93.33 -0.28
N LYS A 4 -5.79 -92.81 0.69
CA LYS A 4 -5.39 -91.77 1.66
C LYS A 4 -4.55 -92.40 2.77
N GLN A 5 -3.73 -91.58 3.44
CA GLN A 5 -3.42 -91.50 4.90
C GLN A 5 -2.02 -90.85 5.03
N VAL A 6 -1.60 -90.06 6.03
CA VAL A 6 -2.16 -89.43 7.23
C VAL A 6 -1.16 -88.32 7.62
N LEU A 7 -1.67 -87.27 8.26
CA LEU A 7 -0.96 -86.14 8.88
C LEU A 7 -0.09 -86.59 10.08
N LEU A 8 1.14 -86.08 10.23
CA LEU A 8 1.78 -85.92 11.55
C LEU A 8 2.93 -84.90 11.53
N MET A 9 2.82 -83.93 12.44
CA MET A 9 3.83 -82.94 12.80
C MET A 9 5.07 -83.58 13.44
N ALA A 10 6.25 -83.01 13.17
CA ALA A 10 7.32 -82.92 14.16
C ALA A 10 8.31 -81.78 13.80
N SER A 11 8.13 -80.68 14.50
CA SER A 11 9.09 -79.60 14.72
C SER A 11 10.41 -80.09 15.31
N ALA A 12 11.55 -79.62 14.80
CA ALA A 12 12.81 -79.60 15.54
C ALA A 12 13.59 -78.32 15.24
N SER A 13 13.53 -77.42 16.22
CA SER A 13 14.17 -76.12 16.28
C SER A 13 15.67 -76.24 16.52
N MET A 14 16.49 -75.53 15.74
CA MET A 14 17.83 -75.10 16.17
C MET A 14 17.95 -73.59 15.97
N LEU A 15 17.48 -72.87 16.99
CA LEU A 15 17.71 -71.44 17.18
C LEU A 15 19.09 -71.25 17.83
N MET A 16 20.07 -70.84 17.03
CA MET A 16 21.31 -70.26 17.54
C MET A 16 21.01 -68.84 18.06
N LEU A 17 20.81 -68.73 19.38
CA LEU A 17 20.57 -67.47 20.09
C LEU A 17 21.89 -66.74 20.37
N SER A 18 22.33 -65.89 19.45
CA SER A 18 23.25 -64.79 19.77
C SER A 18 22.47 -63.52 20.12
N SER A 19 21.90 -63.46 21.33
CA SER A 19 21.16 -62.28 21.83
C SER A 19 22.13 -61.19 22.34
N CYS A 20 22.79 -60.49 21.41
CA CYS A 20 23.63 -59.33 21.72
C CYS A 20 22.84 -58.02 21.63
N SER A 21 22.50 -57.45 22.79
CA SER A 21 22.54 -56.02 23.16
C SER A 21 22.06 -54.91 22.19
N LYS A 22 21.24 -55.17 21.18
CA LYS A 22 20.75 -54.11 20.27
C LYS A 22 19.38 -53.57 20.72
N LEU A 23 19.19 -52.26 20.64
CA LEU A 23 17.84 -51.67 20.58
C LEU A 23 17.20 -52.10 19.26
N GLY A 24 15.86 -52.19 19.23
CA GLY A 24 15.15 -52.50 17.97
C GLY A 24 15.40 -51.43 16.91
N LYS A 25 15.06 -51.73 15.65
CA LYS A 25 15.02 -50.70 14.60
C LYS A 25 13.75 -49.86 14.76
N LEU A 26 13.87 -48.55 14.55
CA LEU A 26 12.71 -47.68 14.28
C LEU A 26 12.58 -47.57 12.76
N GLY A 27 11.37 -47.70 12.25
CA GLY A 27 11.03 -47.53 10.85
C GLY A 27 10.32 -46.20 10.60
N ALA A 28 10.11 -45.86 9.33
CA ALA A 28 9.35 -44.66 8.95
C ALA A 28 7.94 -44.65 9.53
N ASP A 29 7.29 -45.81 9.63
CA ASP A 29 5.94 -45.99 10.20
C ASP A 29 5.85 -45.61 11.69
N ASN A 30 6.98 -45.39 12.36
CA ASN A 30 7.01 -44.87 13.73
C ASN A 30 6.89 -43.35 13.80
N PHE A 31 6.79 -42.66 12.66
CA PHE A 31 6.76 -41.22 12.56
C PHE A 31 5.61 -40.77 11.68
N ASN A 32 4.92 -39.72 12.11
CA ASN A 32 3.98 -38.97 11.30
C ASN A 32 4.42 -37.51 11.24
N VAL A 33 4.64 -36.99 10.04
CA VAL A 33 5.19 -35.66 9.80
C VAL A 33 4.11 -34.76 9.18
N THR A 34 3.98 -33.54 9.69
CA THR A 34 2.99 -32.57 9.19
C THR A 34 3.64 -31.19 9.03
N PRO A 35 3.54 -30.56 7.85
CA PRO A 35 2.95 -31.08 6.61
C PRO A 35 3.81 -32.18 5.95
N THR A 36 3.21 -32.99 5.06
CA THR A 36 3.92 -33.92 4.16
C THR A 36 3.31 -33.80 2.75
N PRO A 37 4.08 -33.44 1.70
CA PRO A 37 5.48 -32.98 1.74
C PRO A 37 5.66 -31.76 2.64
N LEU A 38 6.91 -31.41 3.00
CA LEU A 38 7.17 -30.19 3.76
C LEU A 38 6.82 -28.96 2.92
N GLU A 39 6.66 -27.80 3.56
CA GLU A 39 6.29 -26.56 2.88
C GLU A 39 7.10 -25.38 3.44
N ALA A 40 7.54 -24.48 2.56
CA ALA A 40 8.16 -23.23 2.96
C ALA A 40 7.08 -22.18 3.23
N VAL A 41 7.07 -21.64 4.45
CA VAL A 41 6.17 -20.59 4.90
C VAL A 41 6.99 -19.48 5.55
N GLY A 42 6.88 -18.26 5.03
CA GLY A 42 7.58 -17.09 5.58
C GLY A 42 9.11 -17.23 5.62
N GLY A 43 9.71 -17.88 4.62
CA GLY A 43 11.16 -18.14 4.57
C GLY A 43 11.64 -19.23 5.53
N GLN A 44 10.71 -19.99 6.12
CA GLN A 44 11.00 -21.07 7.06
C GLN A 44 10.33 -22.37 6.60
N VAL A 45 10.80 -23.51 7.07
CA VAL A 45 10.21 -24.84 6.86
C VAL A 45 9.75 -25.36 8.22
N PRO A 46 8.55 -24.95 8.69
CA PRO A 46 8.00 -25.43 9.95
C PRO A 46 7.52 -26.87 9.80
N VAL A 47 7.87 -27.72 10.75
CA VAL A 47 7.47 -29.13 10.74
C VAL A 47 7.11 -29.62 12.14
N THR A 48 6.03 -30.39 12.23
CA THR A 48 5.64 -31.15 13.42
C THR A 48 5.88 -32.64 13.16
N ILE A 49 6.63 -33.29 14.05
CA ILE A 49 7.02 -34.69 13.98
C ILE A 49 6.40 -35.41 15.17
N ASN A 50 5.44 -36.29 14.91
CA ASN A 50 4.84 -37.16 15.92
C ASN A 50 5.53 -38.53 15.86
N GLY A 51 6.33 -38.84 16.86
CA GLY A 51 7.07 -40.10 16.94
C GLY A 51 6.45 -41.08 17.93
N THR A 52 6.61 -42.37 17.65
CA THR A 52 6.14 -43.47 18.50
C THR A 52 7.28 -44.43 18.81
N PHE A 53 7.54 -44.66 20.09
CA PHE A 53 8.34 -45.77 20.56
C PHE A 53 7.45 -46.99 20.78
N PRO A 54 7.65 -48.10 20.05
CA PRO A 54 6.85 -49.31 20.20
C PRO A 54 6.92 -49.90 21.61
N THR A 55 5.93 -50.74 21.94
CA THR A 55 6.00 -51.56 23.16
C THR A 55 7.31 -52.35 23.18
N LYS A 56 7.92 -52.47 24.36
CA LYS A 56 9.21 -53.19 24.59
C LYS A 56 10.41 -52.61 23.83
N TYR A 57 10.29 -51.44 23.20
CA TYR A 57 11.40 -50.77 22.53
C TYR A 57 12.40 -50.18 23.54
N MET A 58 11.95 -49.21 24.35
CA MET A 58 12.82 -48.49 25.28
C MET A 58 13.21 -49.38 26.46
N LYS A 59 14.40 -50.01 26.39
CA LYS A 59 14.89 -50.86 27.48
C LYS A 59 15.05 -50.01 28.74
N LYS A 60 14.84 -50.63 29.91
CA LYS A 60 14.83 -49.91 31.21
C LYS A 60 16.06 -49.04 31.47
N LYS A 61 17.26 -49.43 31.02
CA LYS A 61 18.50 -48.65 31.14
C LYS A 61 18.93 -47.98 29.82
N ALA A 62 18.02 -47.82 28.86
CA ALA A 62 18.32 -47.22 27.57
C ALA A 62 17.97 -45.73 27.55
N GLN A 63 18.71 -44.98 26.76
CA GLN A 63 18.47 -43.58 26.44
C GLN A 63 18.58 -43.43 24.92
N VAL A 64 17.68 -42.67 24.30
CA VAL A 64 17.66 -42.37 22.87
C VAL A 64 17.40 -40.88 22.71
N THR A 65 18.34 -40.19 22.10
CA THR A 65 18.17 -38.82 21.62
C THR A 65 17.76 -38.86 20.16
N VAL A 66 16.70 -38.14 19.81
CA VAL A 66 16.19 -37.99 18.45
C VAL A 66 16.47 -36.57 18.00
N THR A 67 17.08 -36.41 16.83
CA THR A 67 17.42 -35.12 16.22
C THR A 67 16.82 -35.06 14.82
N PRO A 68 15.93 -34.10 14.51
CA PRO A 68 15.42 -33.92 13.16
C PRO A 68 16.48 -33.23 12.29
N VAL A 69 16.73 -33.77 11.11
CA VAL A 69 17.75 -33.29 10.18
C VAL A 69 17.15 -33.20 8.78
N LEU A 70 17.07 -31.99 8.23
CA LEU A 70 16.67 -31.77 6.85
C LEU A 70 17.91 -31.78 5.96
N LYS A 71 18.01 -32.77 5.08
CA LYS A 71 19.15 -32.96 4.19
C LYS A 71 18.81 -32.51 2.78
N TYR A 72 19.72 -31.78 2.16
CA TYR A 72 19.56 -31.22 0.81
C TYR A 72 20.92 -31.20 0.12
N GLU A 73 20.94 -30.84 -1.17
CA GLU A 73 22.19 -30.73 -1.90
C GLU A 73 23.09 -29.64 -1.30
N GLY A 74 24.32 -30.00 -0.93
CA GLY A 74 25.29 -29.09 -0.34
C GLY A 74 25.27 -28.99 1.19
N GLY A 75 24.35 -29.66 1.90
CA GLY A 75 24.39 -29.64 3.37
C GLY A 75 23.21 -30.27 4.11
N GLU A 76 23.16 -30.00 5.40
CA GLU A 76 22.06 -30.38 6.28
C GLU A 76 21.71 -29.24 7.25
N ALA A 77 20.41 -29.09 7.52
CA ALA A 77 19.91 -28.23 8.60
C ALA A 77 19.49 -29.11 9.77
N VAL A 78 20.01 -28.80 10.96
CA VAL A 78 19.83 -29.61 12.17
C VAL A 78 18.86 -28.90 13.11
N GLY A 79 17.79 -29.59 13.49
CA GLY A 79 16.82 -29.06 14.44
C GLY A 79 17.14 -29.43 15.88
N GLN A 80 16.33 -28.93 16.81
CA GLN A 80 16.52 -29.20 18.23
C GLN A 80 16.29 -30.69 18.55
N SER A 81 17.24 -31.30 19.26
CA SER A 81 17.16 -32.70 19.70
C SER A 81 16.27 -32.87 20.93
N ALA A 82 15.62 -34.04 21.05
CA ALA A 82 14.90 -34.45 22.26
C ALA A 82 15.40 -35.80 22.78
N THR A 83 15.60 -35.91 24.09
CA THR A 83 16.11 -37.13 24.74
C THR A 83 15.00 -37.86 25.48
N PHE A 84 14.91 -39.17 25.20
CA PHE A 84 13.97 -40.11 25.80
C PHE A 84 14.75 -41.20 26.55
N GLN A 85 14.22 -41.67 27.68
CA GLN A 85 14.93 -42.61 28.53
C GLN A 85 14.03 -43.70 29.10
N GLY A 86 14.63 -44.83 29.47
CA GLY A 86 13.93 -45.91 30.17
C GLY A 86 13.83 -45.67 31.68
N GLU A 87 12.92 -46.41 32.31
CA GLU A 87 12.53 -46.30 33.73
C GLU A 87 13.68 -46.40 34.77
N LYS A 88 14.86 -46.89 34.39
CA LYS A 88 16.02 -47.09 35.27
C LYS A 88 17.24 -46.26 34.83
N VAL A 89 17.03 -45.22 34.04
CA VAL A 89 18.05 -44.21 33.73
C VAL A 89 17.85 -43.02 34.65
N GLU A 90 18.90 -42.65 35.38
CA GLU A 90 18.94 -41.42 36.16
C GLU A 90 19.35 -40.28 35.22
N GLY A 91 18.40 -39.41 34.87
CA GLY A 91 18.59 -38.32 33.91
C GLY A 91 17.32 -37.51 33.68
N ASN A 92 17.42 -36.43 32.88
CA ASN A 92 16.34 -35.48 32.64
C ASN A 92 15.54 -35.76 31.35
N GLY A 93 15.76 -36.90 30.70
CA GLY A 93 15.02 -37.26 29.49
C GLY A 93 13.58 -37.68 29.79
N THR A 94 12.70 -37.59 28.79
CA THR A 94 11.31 -38.04 28.94
C THR A 94 11.27 -39.57 29.10
N THR A 95 10.68 -40.04 30.20
CA THR A 95 10.62 -41.47 30.52
C THR A 95 9.61 -42.21 29.65
N ILE A 96 10.05 -43.25 28.94
CA ILE A 96 9.22 -44.16 28.14
C ILE A 96 9.15 -45.53 28.83
N GLN A 97 7.94 -45.97 29.15
CA GLN A 97 7.73 -47.22 29.87
C GLN A 97 8.00 -48.43 28.97
N TYR A 98 8.77 -49.40 29.47
CA TYR A 98 9.17 -50.55 28.66
C TYR A 98 7.98 -51.37 28.16
N LYS A 99 6.96 -51.60 28.98
CA LYS A 99 5.84 -52.47 28.61
C LYS A 99 4.81 -51.78 27.70
N VAL A 100 4.69 -50.47 27.79
CA VAL A 100 3.63 -49.69 27.11
C VAL A 100 4.15 -48.98 25.87
N GLY A 101 5.44 -48.64 25.81
CA GLY A 101 5.97 -47.74 24.79
C GLY A 101 5.63 -46.28 25.12
N GLY A 102 5.59 -45.42 24.11
CA GLY A 102 5.20 -44.03 24.29
C GLY A 102 5.18 -43.24 22.99
N THR A 103 4.43 -42.14 22.98
CA THR A 103 4.36 -41.19 21.87
C THR A 103 4.99 -39.87 22.29
N TYR A 104 5.43 -39.08 21.31
CA TYR A 104 5.96 -37.75 21.54
C TYR A 104 5.75 -36.87 20.32
N THR A 105 5.77 -35.56 20.54
CA THR A 105 5.70 -34.55 19.48
C THR A 105 6.94 -33.67 19.56
N MET A 106 7.61 -33.48 18.42
CA MET A 106 8.68 -32.52 18.23
C MET A 106 8.25 -31.47 17.21
N LYS A 107 8.62 -30.22 17.46
CA LYS A 107 8.51 -29.15 16.46
C LYS A 107 9.91 -28.76 16.04
N ALA A 108 10.14 -28.67 14.74
CA ALA A 108 11.36 -28.11 14.17
C ALA A 108 10.99 -27.00 13.19
N ASN A 109 11.91 -26.06 13.00
CA ASN A 109 11.77 -24.98 12.05
C ASN A 109 13.14 -24.72 11.43
N PHE A 110 13.22 -24.79 10.11
CA PHE A 110 14.47 -24.61 9.38
C PHE A 110 14.39 -23.36 8.52
N ALA A 111 15.42 -22.50 8.55
CA ALA A 111 15.51 -21.41 7.60
C ALA A 111 15.62 -21.98 6.18
N TYR A 112 14.75 -21.55 5.28
CA TYR A 112 14.75 -22.05 3.91
C TYR A 112 15.99 -21.56 3.14
N VAL A 113 16.58 -22.44 2.36
CA VAL A 113 17.57 -22.12 1.31
C VAL A 113 17.19 -22.87 0.04
N ASP A 114 17.49 -22.29 -1.12
CA ASP A 114 17.03 -22.82 -2.43
C ASP A 114 17.25 -24.33 -2.65
N PRO A 115 18.42 -24.92 -2.28
CA PRO A 115 18.61 -26.37 -2.42
C PRO A 115 17.59 -27.23 -1.65
N MET A 116 16.94 -26.70 -0.62
CA MET A 116 15.92 -27.44 0.15
C MET A 116 14.67 -27.80 -0.67
N ILE A 117 14.45 -27.19 -1.84
CA ILE A 117 13.36 -27.59 -2.75
C ILE A 117 13.40 -29.10 -3.04
N LYS A 118 14.61 -29.67 -3.08
CA LYS A 118 14.87 -31.11 -3.13
C LYS A 118 15.61 -31.55 -1.87
N SER A 119 14.83 -32.01 -0.90
CA SER A 119 15.34 -32.40 0.40
C SER A 119 14.61 -33.61 0.97
N ASP A 120 15.21 -34.21 1.99
CA ASP A 120 14.61 -35.31 2.76
C ASP A 120 14.79 -35.05 4.25
N LEU A 121 13.74 -35.26 5.02
CA LEU A 121 13.77 -35.12 6.49
C LEU A 121 14.09 -36.46 7.13
N TYR A 122 15.10 -36.45 7.99
CA TYR A 122 15.57 -37.63 8.73
C TYR A 122 15.39 -37.46 10.23
N ALA A 123 15.09 -38.57 10.91
CA ALA A 123 15.33 -38.74 12.33
C ALA A 123 16.73 -39.34 12.52
N ARG A 124 17.64 -38.55 13.08
CA ARG A 124 18.96 -39.00 13.54
C ARG A 124 18.88 -39.44 14.99
N PHE A 125 19.59 -40.51 15.35
CA PHE A 125 19.50 -41.12 16.67
C PHE A 125 20.86 -41.26 17.34
N ASP A 126 20.96 -40.80 18.59
CA ASP A 126 22.05 -41.12 19.49
C ASP A 126 21.51 -41.97 20.64
N ALA A 127 21.94 -43.23 20.73
CA ALA A 127 21.40 -44.16 21.73
C ALA A 127 22.46 -44.80 22.60
N LYS A 128 22.10 -45.03 23.87
CA LYS A 128 22.90 -45.73 24.86
C LYS A 128 22.06 -46.77 25.59
N LYS A 129 22.68 -47.85 26.03
CA LYS A 129 22.12 -48.84 26.95
C LYS A 129 23.09 -49.03 28.11
N GLY A 130 22.80 -48.42 29.25
CA GLY A 130 23.78 -48.20 30.32
C GLY A 130 24.95 -47.36 29.78
N LYS A 131 26.18 -47.84 29.96
CA LYS A 131 27.39 -47.16 29.46
C LYS A 131 27.72 -47.42 27.98
N LYS A 132 27.00 -48.35 27.32
CA LYS A 132 27.32 -48.76 25.94
C LYS A 132 26.54 -47.94 24.92
N THR A 133 27.21 -47.34 23.96
CA THR A 133 26.58 -46.72 22.78
C THR A 133 25.97 -47.79 21.88
N VAL A 134 24.77 -47.53 21.37
CA VAL A 134 24.03 -48.38 20.45
C VAL A 134 23.80 -47.61 19.16
N LYS A 135 24.22 -48.16 18.03
CA LYS A 135 23.98 -47.54 16.72
C LYS A 135 22.57 -47.85 16.25
N ILE A 136 21.80 -46.80 15.96
CA ILE A 136 20.50 -46.87 15.29
C ILE A 136 20.67 -46.13 13.96
N PRO A 137 20.30 -46.73 12.81
CA PRO A 137 20.37 -46.04 11.54
C PRO A 137 19.42 -44.84 11.53
N GLU A 138 19.80 -43.77 10.85
CA GLU A 138 18.87 -42.67 10.58
C GLU A 138 17.68 -43.17 9.75
N VAL A 139 16.52 -42.57 9.96
CA VAL A 139 15.28 -42.95 9.28
C VAL A 139 14.78 -41.75 8.50
N LYS A 140 14.52 -41.91 7.20
CA LYS A 140 13.80 -40.91 6.42
C LYS A 140 12.34 -40.88 6.90
N ILE A 141 11.89 -39.74 7.40
CA ILE A 141 10.56 -39.55 8.01
C ILE A 141 9.69 -38.55 7.25
N GLY A 142 10.26 -37.78 6.33
CA GLY A 142 9.55 -36.83 5.47
C GLY A 142 10.36 -36.53 4.21
N TYR A 143 9.77 -35.81 3.26
CA TYR A 143 10.39 -35.52 1.98
C TYR A 143 9.91 -34.19 1.40
N GLY A 144 10.84 -33.57 0.65
CA GLY A 144 10.70 -32.39 -0.19
C GLY A 144 10.15 -31.15 0.49
N VAL A 145 10.31 -30.00 -0.17
CA VAL A 145 9.76 -28.72 0.31
C VAL A 145 9.00 -28.06 -0.84
N VAL A 146 7.69 -27.90 -0.69
CA VAL A 146 6.89 -27.03 -1.56
C VAL A 146 7.32 -25.60 -1.30
N ALA A 147 8.01 -24.99 -2.27
CA ALA A 147 8.70 -23.71 -2.12
C ALA A 147 8.07 -22.57 -2.94
N THR A 148 6.78 -22.69 -3.27
CA THR A 148 6.05 -21.71 -4.10
C THR A 148 6.09 -20.31 -3.50
N SER A 149 5.99 -20.17 -2.17
CA SER A 149 6.11 -18.88 -1.47
C SER A 149 7.44 -18.17 -1.73
N GLN A 150 8.50 -18.92 -2.04
CA GLN A 150 9.84 -18.38 -2.29
C GLN A 150 9.98 -17.75 -3.68
N LEU A 151 8.97 -17.87 -4.56
CA LEU A 151 8.92 -17.14 -5.83
C LEU A 151 8.76 -15.63 -5.64
N LEU A 152 8.44 -15.16 -4.42
CA LEU A 152 8.37 -13.73 -4.11
C LEU A 152 9.66 -12.99 -4.46
N SER A 153 10.83 -13.59 -4.20
CA SER A 153 12.14 -12.97 -4.51
C SER A 153 12.37 -12.74 -6.00
N ARG A 154 11.60 -13.42 -6.85
CA ARG A 154 11.63 -13.30 -8.31
C ARG A 154 10.50 -12.43 -8.86
N CYS A 155 9.61 -11.93 -8.01
CA CYS A 155 8.56 -11.02 -8.43
C CYS A 155 9.10 -9.59 -8.52
N ASP A 156 8.76 -8.90 -9.60
CA ASP A 156 8.88 -7.46 -9.64
C ASP A 156 7.85 -6.81 -8.72
N ILE A 157 8.30 -5.79 -7.99
CA ILE A 157 7.48 -5.02 -7.07
C ILE A 157 7.65 -3.56 -7.44
N THR A 158 6.54 -2.86 -7.60
CA THR A 158 6.52 -1.47 -8.06
C THR A 158 7.06 -0.54 -6.97
N ALA A 159 8.16 0.15 -7.27
CA ALA A 159 8.68 1.21 -6.41
C ALA A 159 7.76 2.44 -6.44
N ALA A 160 7.59 3.08 -5.27
CA ALA A 160 6.80 4.29 -5.09
C ALA A 160 7.41 5.47 -5.85
N THR A 161 6.57 6.21 -6.57
CA THR A 161 6.93 7.49 -7.20
C THR A 161 6.38 8.61 -6.35
N ALA A 162 7.22 9.58 -6.02
CA ALA A 162 6.77 10.79 -5.37
C ALA A 162 6.11 11.71 -6.43
N PRO A 163 4.81 12.00 -6.29
CA PRO A 163 4.05 12.71 -7.30
C PRO A 163 4.37 14.21 -7.30
N ASP A 164 4.07 14.86 -8.43
CA ASP A 164 3.86 16.31 -8.47
C ASP A 164 2.47 16.67 -7.92
N ALA A 165 2.31 17.95 -7.61
CA ALA A 165 1.04 18.61 -7.33
C ALA A 165 0.72 19.67 -8.40
N TYR A 166 1.22 19.50 -9.63
CA TYR A 166 1.07 20.50 -10.67
C TYR A 166 -0.38 20.62 -11.11
N GLN A 167 -0.91 21.84 -11.04
CA GLN A 167 -2.20 22.19 -11.57
C GLN A 167 -2.00 23.30 -12.60
N ARG A 168 -2.36 23.01 -13.85
CA ARG A 168 -2.22 24.00 -14.93
C ARG A 168 -3.21 25.16 -14.76
N ILE A 169 -4.40 24.91 -14.20
CA ILE A 169 -5.44 25.93 -14.05
C ILE A 169 -5.80 25.98 -12.57
N ILE A 170 -5.61 27.14 -11.95
CA ILE A 170 -5.94 27.40 -10.54
C ILE A 170 -7.01 28.48 -10.50
N ALA A 171 -8.19 28.15 -9.98
CA ALA A 171 -9.26 29.12 -9.78
C ALA A 171 -8.96 30.00 -8.57
N GLU A 172 -9.11 31.32 -8.76
CA GLU A 172 -8.87 32.35 -7.77
C GLU A 172 -10.04 33.34 -7.72
N LYS A 173 -10.18 34.03 -6.59
CA LYS A 173 -11.19 35.06 -6.43
C LYS A 173 -10.67 36.28 -5.68
N GLN A 174 -11.06 37.46 -6.14
CA GLN A 174 -10.85 38.72 -5.44
C GLN A 174 -12.18 39.35 -5.10
N GLU A 175 -12.37 39.69 -3.82
CA GLU A 175 -13.61 40.28 -3.32
C GLU A 175 -13.39 41.70 -2.80
N ALA A 176 -14.39 42.56 -2.98
CA ALA A 176 -14.45 43.88 -2.39
C ALA A 176 -15.87 44.23 -1.93
N ASN A 177 -15.98 45.08 -0.93
CA ASN A 177 -17.26 45.59 -0.45
C ASN A 177 -17.28 47.12 -0.55
N ILE A 178 -18.37 47.68 -1.06
CA ILE A 178 -18.65 49.11 -1.03
C ILE A 178 -19.80 49.35 -0.04
N LYS A 179 -19.55 50.06 1.07
CA LYS A 179 -20.58 50.33 2.08
C LYS A 179 -21.39 51.59 1.79
N PHE A 180 -22.68 51.50 2.00
CA PHE A 180 -23.65 52.58 1.82
C PHE A 180 -24.13 53.13 3.16
N LEU A 181 -24.43 54.43 3.17
CA LEU A 181 -25.16 55.03 4.28
C LEU A 181 -26.62 54.55 4.29
N ILE A 182 -27.27 54.66 5.45
CA ILE A 182 -28.69 54.31 5.61
C ILE A 182 -29.55 55.04 4.58
N ASN A 183 -30.51 54.34 3.98
CA ASN A 183 -31.45 54.86 2.99
C ASN A 183 -30.82 55.51 1.74
N GLN A 184 -29.53 55.29 1.49
CA GLN A 184 -28.80 55.88 0.37
C GLN A 184 -28.18 54.82 -0.55
N ALA A 185 -28.06 55.18 -1.83
CA ALA A 185 -27.36 54.42 -2.88
C ALA A 185 -26.25 55.28 -3.51
N VAL A 186 -25.57 56.11 -2.72
CA VAL A 186 -24.49 56.99 -3.20
C VAL A 186 -23.14 56.33 -2.92
N LEU A 187 -22.31 56.20 -3.95
CA LEU A 187 -20.93 55.73 -3.81
C LEU A 187 -20.07 56.84 -3.19
N ARG A 188 -19.49 56.56 -2.02
CA ARG A 188 -18.65 57.53 -1.31
C ARG A 188 -17.19 57.36 -1.74
N ALA A 189 -16.49 58.48 -1.93
CA ALA A 189 -15.08 58.46 -2.34
C ALA A 189 -14.17 57.69 -1.38
N SER A 190 -14.47 57.68 -0.07
CA SER A 190 -13.75 56.89 0.94
C SER A 190 -13.87 55.38 0.70
N GLU A 191 -15.05 54.90 0.30
CA GLU A 191 -15.31 53.48 0.03
C GLU A 191 -14.63 53.02 -1.25
N LEU A 192 -14.67 53.84 -2.29
CA LEU A 192 -13.97 53.55 -3.55
C LEU A 192 -12.45 53.57 -3.41
N LYS A 193 -11.92 54.21 -2.36
CA LYS A 193 -10.48 54.24 -2.03
C LYS A 193 -10.08 53.21 -0.97
N SER A 194 -11.01 52.36 -0.53
CA SER A 194 -10.71 51.26 0.39
C SER A 194 -9.69 50.29 -0.22
N VAL A 195 -8.98 49.55 0.64
CA VAL A 195 -7.94 48.60 0.23
C VAL A 195 -8.51 47.53 -0.70
N SER A 196 -9.64 46.91 -0.32
CA SER A 196 -10.25 45.83 -1.12
C SER A 196 -10.72 46.28 -2.51
N VAL A 197 -11.26 47.49 -2.64
CA VAL A 197 -11.65 48.04 -3.96
C VAL A 197 -10.43 48.36 -4.83
N LYS A 198 -9.34 48.83 -4.22
CA LYS A 198 -8.06 49.05 -4.92
C LYS A 198 -7.44 47.73 -5.39
N ASP A 199 -7.45 46.71 -4.54
CA ASP A 199 -6.92 45.39 -4.86
C ASP A 199 -7.73 44.73 -5.98
N LEU A 200 -9.06 44.84 -5.94
CA LEU A 200 -9.93 44.39 -7.03
C LEU A 200 -9.58 45.09 -8.35
N GLY A 201 -9.42 46.41 -8.34
CA GLY A 201 -9.00 47.15 -9.53
C GLY A 201 -7.59 46.78 -10.02
N LYS A 202 -6.68 46.38 -9.12
CA LYS A 202 -5.35 45.89 -9.45
C LYS A 202 -5.43 44.52 -10.13
N ILE A 203 -6.19 43.57 -9.57
CA ILE A 203 -6.40 42.25 -10.16
C ILE A 203 -7.02 42.34 -11.56
N LEU A 204 -8.02 43.19 -11.76
CA LEU A 204 -8.60 43.40 -13.10
C LEU A 204 -7.55 43.88 -14.12
N ARG A 205 -6.64 44.78 -13.72
CA ARG A 205 -5.52 45.19 -14.59
C ARG A 205 -4.56 44.04 -14.85
N GLU A 206 -4.17 43.31 -13.81
CA GLU A 206 -3.26 42.17 -13.96
C GLU A 206 -3.81 41.08 -14.88
N ILE A 207 -5.11 40.79 -14.82
CA ILE A 207 -5.78 39.86 -15.73
C ILE A 207 -5.74 40.39 -17.16
N ASN A 208 -6.09 41.66 -17.36
CA ASN A 208 -6.12 42.28 -18.68
C ASN A 208 -4.72 42.39 -19.32
N ASP A 209 -3.70 42.70 -18.52
CA ASP A 209 -2.33 42.87 -18.99
C ASP A 209 -1.60 41.53 -19.21
N ASN A 210 -2.07 40.43 -18.59
CA ASN A 210 -1.44 39.12 -18.63
C ASN A 210 -2.40 38.00 -19.07
N SER A 211 -3.18 38.24 -20.12
CA SER A 211 -4.25 37.34 -20.58
C SER A 211 -3.80 35.91 -20.94
N GLU A 212 -2.51 35.69 -21.19
CA GLU A 212 -1.94 34.35 -21.44
C GLU A 212 -1.78 33.51 -20.16
N THR A 213 -1.61 34.16 -19.00
CA THR A 213 -1.37 33.49 -17.70
C THR A 213 -2.48 33.75 -16.69
N ARG A 214 -3.44 34.61 -17.02
CA ARG A 214 -4.60 34.94 -16.19
C ARG A 214 -5.83 35.11 -17.08
N ALA A 215 -6.85 34.30 -16.85
CA ALA A 215 -8.10 34.39 -17.59
C ALA A 215 -9.24 34.82 -16.67
N LEU A 216 -9.98 35.86 -17.07
CA LEU A 216 -11.21 36.25 -16.37
C LEU A 216 -12.28 35.18 -16.59
N THR A 217 -12.89 34.71 -15.51
CA THR A 217 -14.01 33.76 -15.57
C THR A 217 -15.34 34.50 -15.57
N ASN A 218 -15.60 35.28 -14.52
CA ASN A 218 -16.77 36.17 -14.44
C ASN A 218 -16.54 37.30 -13.43
N ILE A 219 -17.42 38.29 -13.48
CA ILE A 219 -17.48 39.40 -12.53
C ILE A 219 -18.89 39.46 -11.96
N GLU A 220 -19.01 39.47 -10.64
CA GLU A 220 -20.30 39.50 -9.96
C GLU A 220 -20.44 40.78 -9.11
N VAL A 221 -21.65 41.35 -9.12
CA VAL A 221 -22.07 42.44 -8.24
C VAL A 221 -23.35 42.06 -7.54
N SER A 222 -23.27 41.83 -6.23
CA SER A 222 -24.43 41.57 -5.38
C SER A 222 -24.64 42.73 -4.41
N ALA A 223 -25.79 43.41 -4.48
CA ALA A 223 -26.08 44.54 -3.58
C ALA A 223 -27.28 44.30 -2.66
N TYR A 224 -27.21 44.89 -1.48
CA TYR A 224 -28.09 44.59 -0.37
C TYR A 224 -28.61 45.86 0.32
N ALA A 225 -29.83 45.80 0.86
CA ALA A 225 -30.25 46.68 1.93
C ALA A 225 -30.21 45.96 3.29
N SER A 226 -30.19 46.75 4.36
CA SER A 226 -30.31 46.26 5.73
C SER A 226 -31.79 46.04 6.07
N PRO A 227 -32.14 45.06 6.92
CA PRO A 227 -33.50 44.85 7.39
C PRO A 227 -33.86 45.88 8.48
N ASP A 228 -34.03 47.14 8.07
CA ASP A 228 -34.37 48.27 8.95
C ASP A 228 -35.36 49.27 8.31
N GLY A 229 -36.26 48.75 7.49
CA GLY A 229 -37.21 49.53 6.73
C GLY A 229 -38.21 48.62 6.01
N LYS A 230 -39.29 49.20 5.46
CA LYS A 230 -40.29 48.42 4.72
C LYS A 230 -39.63 47.60 3.61
N TYR A 231 -39.97 46.32 3.50
CA TYR A 231 -39.40 45.41 2.51
C TYR A 231 -39.43 45.98 1.08
N SER A 232 -40.57 46.55 0.66
CA SER A 232 -40.72 47.18 -0.68
C SER A 232 -39.83 48.41 -0.91
N PHE A 233 -39.41 49.09 0.15
CA PHE A 233 -38.41 50.16 0.08
C PHE A 233 -37.00 49.58 -0.01
N ASN A 234 -36.68 48.56 0.80
CA ASN A 234 -35.40 47.87 0.82
C ASN A 234 -35.09 47.21 -0.53
N GLU A 235 -36.09 46.61 -1.17
CA GLU A 235 -36.01 46.04 -2.52
C GLU A 235 -35.55 47.08 -3.54
N LYS A 236 -36.26 48.23 -3.63
CA LYS A 236 -35.91 49.34 -4.52
C LYS A 236 -34.55 49.95 -4.19
N LEU A 237 -34.17 49.97 -2.91
CA LEU A 237 -32.88 50.51 -2.48
C LEU A 237 -31.73 49.57 -2.87
N ALA A 238 -31.89 48.26 -2.68
CA ALA A 238 -30.92 47.25 -3.08
C ALA A 238 -30.69 47.26 -4.60
N GLU A 239 -31.77 47.36 -5.39
CA GLU A 239 -31.69 47.53 -6.85
C GLU A 239 -30.89 48.79 -7.23
N LYS A 240 -31.19 49.95 -6.62
CA LYS A 240 -30.42 51.18 -6.85
C LYS A 240 -28.95 51.03 -6.51
N ARG A 241 -28.62 50.35 -5.40
CA ARG A 241 -27.23 50.08 -4.98
C ARG A 241 -26.50 49.17 -5.96
N GLN A 242 -27.17 48.16 -6.49
CA GLN A 242 -26.63 47.30 -7.56
C GLN A 242 -26.35 48.12 -8.83
N ASN A 243 -27.28 48.97 -9.24
CA ASN A 243 -27.13 49.81 -10.43
C ASN A 243 -25.95 50.78 -10.35
N VAL A 244 -25.77 51.48 -9.22
CA VAL A 244 -24.61 52.39 -9.06
C VAL A 244 -23.28 51.64 -8.97
N SER A 245 -23.25 50.48 -8.30
CA SER A 245 -22.03 49.70 -8.10
C SER A 245 -21.56 49.03 -9.38
N SER A 246 -22.50 48.42 -10.12
CA SER A 246 -22.22 47.89 -11.45
C SER A 246 -21.85 48.99 -12.43
N GLY A 247 -22.49 50.16 -12.36
CA GLY A 247 -22.12 51.34 -13.15
C GLY A 247 -20.70 51.86 -12.87
N TYR A 248 -20.25 51.80 -11.61
CA TYR A 248 -18.86 52.08 -11.25
C TYR A 248 -17.91 51.05 -11.87
N LEU A 249 -18.19 49.76 -11.70
CA LEU A 249 -17.33 48.69 -12.21
C LEU A 249 -17.22 48.73 -13.74
N LYS A 250 -18.33 48.95 -14.46
CA LYS A 250 -18.33 49.17 -15.92
C LYS A 250 -17.42 50.32 -16.35
N LYS A 251 -17.33 51.40 -15.56
CA LYS A 251 -16.40 52.51 -15.85
C LYS A 251 -14.94 52.10 -15.64
N GLU A 252 -14.65 51.35 -14.59
CA GLU A 252 -13.29 50.84 -14.34
C GLU A 252 -12.84 49.87 -15.44
N LEU A 253 -13.71 48.95 -15.87
CA LEU A 253 -13.45 48.05 -16.99
C LEU A 253 -13.15 48.81 -18.29
N LYS A 254 -13.96 49.82 -18.61
CA LYS A 254 -13.73 50.69 -19.78
C LYS A 254 -12.38 51.41 -19.73
N LYS A 255 -11.91 51.85 -18.56
CA LYS A 255 -10.60 52.52 -18.42
C LYS A 255 -9.44 51.59 -18.77
N ILE A 256 -9.56 50.31 -18.46
CA ILE A 256 -8.54 49.29 -18.75
C ILE A 256 -8.78 48.60 -20.11
N LYS A 257 -9.81 49.02 -20.86
CA LYS A 257 -10.23 48.44 -22.14
C LYS A 257 -10.54 46.95 -22.07
N MET A 258 -11.01 46.47 -20.92
CA MET A 258 -11.44 45.10 -20.75
C MET A 258 -12.93 44.99 -21.07
N ASP A 259 -13.26 44.12 -22.02
CA ASP A 259 -14.65 43.76 -22.32
C ASP A 259 -15.03 42.53 -21.50
N ALA A 260 -15.97 42.71 -20.58
CA ALA A 260 -16.42 41.65 -19.67
C ALA A 260 -17.86 41.91 -19.23
N ASP A 261 -18.65 40.84 -19.24
CA ASP A 261 -19.99 40.87 -18.67
C ASP A 261 -19.91 40.91 -17.15
N ILE A 262 -20.87 41.62 -16.56
CA ILE A 262 -21.01 41.74 -15.11
C ILE A 262 -22.35 41.13 -14.73
N ASP A 263 -22.30 40.03 -14.01
CA ASP A 263 -23.46 39.39 -13.43
C ASP A 263 -23.92 40.21 -12.24
N THR A 264 -25.14 40.75 -12.32
CA THR A 264 -25.67 41.61 -11.28
C THR A 264 -26.87 40.98 -10.59
N LYS A 265 -26.87 41.01 -9.26
CA LYS A 265 -27.99 40.61 -8.43
C LYS A 265 -28.23 41.64 -7.34
N PHE A 266 -29.47 41.83 -6.94
CA PHE A 266 -29.80 42.52 -5.70
C PHE A 266 -30.63 41.63 -4.81
N THR A 267 -30.59 41.89 -3.51
CA THR A 267 -31.41 41.20 -2.51
C THR A 267 -31.88 42.25 -1.53
N ALA A 268 -33.21 42.35 -1.37
CA ALA A 268 -33.84 43.35 -0.51
C ALA A 268 -33.18 43.38 0.87
N GLU A 269 -33.11 42.22 1.54
CA GLU A 269 -32.55 42.08 2.88
C GLU A 269 -31.65 40.85 2.95
N ASP A 270 -30.38 41.06 3.30
CA ASP A 270 -29.37 40.00 3.41
C ASP A 270 -29.47 39.25 4.74
N TRP A 271 -30.50 38.42 4.90
CA TRP A 271 -30.73 37.67 6.13
C TRP A 271 -29.65 36.62 6.42
N GLU A 272 -29.02 36.05 5.39
CA GLU A 272 -27.90 35.12 5.57
C GLU A 272 -26.63 35.85 6.02
N GLY A 273 -26.30 36.99 5.41
CA GLY A 273 -25.22 37.85 5.90
C GLY A 273 -25.50 38.40 7.31
N PHE A 274 -26.76 38.70 7.63
CA PHE A 274 -27.15 39.12 8.99
C PHE A 274 -26.82 38.01 9.99
N LYS A 275 -27.21 36.78 9.68
CA LYS A 275 -26.91 35.59 10.51
C LYS A 275 -25.42 35.38 10.69
N GLU A 276 -24.62 35.49 9.62
CA GLU A 276 -23.16 35.35 9.68
C GLU A 276 -22.51 36.41 10.57
N LEU A 277 -22.90 37.68 10.40
CA LEU A 277 -22.37 38.80 11.18
C LEU A 277 -22.74 38.67 12.66
N VAL A 278 -23.98 38.30 12.98
CA VAL A 278 -24.41 38.03 14.37
C VAL A 278 -23.60 36.89 14.98
N GLY A 279 -23.41 35.79 14.25
CA GLY A 279 -22.63 34.64 14.74
C GLY A 279 -21.18 34.99 15.08
N LYS A 280 -20.58 35.93 14.34
CA LYS A 280 -19.20 36.43 14.55
C LYS A 280 -19.10 37.60 15.54
N SER A 281 -20.23 38.16 15.96
CA SER A 281 -20.26 39.34 16.84
C SER A 281 -20.13 38.98 18.32
N ASN A 282 -19.91 40.02 19.13
CA ASN A 282 -19.95 39.96 20.59
C ASN A 282 -21.28 40.49 21.16
N LEU A 283 -22.36 40.47 20.36
CA LEU A 283 -23.68 40.92 20.83
C LEU A 283 -24.15 40.09 22.02
N GLN A 284 -24.76 40.77 22.99
CA GLN A 284 -25.51 40.11 24.05
C GLN A 284 -26.70 39.34 23.44
N ASP A 285 -27.00 38.17 23.98
CA ASP A 285 -28.12 37.32 23.53
C ASP A 285 -28.07 36.91 22.04
N LYS A 286 -26.87 36.82 21.44
CA LYS A 286 -26.68 36.37 20.04
C LYS A 286 -27.37 35.05 19.72
N ASP A 287 -27.40 34.11 20.66
CA ASP A 287 -28.05 32.81 20.47
C ASP A 287 -29.57 32.92 20.38
N VAL A 288 -30.17 33.93 21.03
CA VAL A 288 -31.59 34.25 20.93
C VAL A 288 -31.89 34.80 19.54
N ILE A 289 -31.07 35.73 19.05
CA ILE A 289 -31.20 36.28 17.68
C ILE A 289 -31.08 35.17 16.63
N LEU A 290 -30.06 34.31 16.74
CA LEU A 290 -29.86 33.18 15.81
C LEU A 290 -31.04 32.21 15.83
N ARG A 291 -31.66 31.99 16.99
CA ARG A 291 -32.87 31.17 17.12
C ARG A 291 -34.06 31.81 16.42
N VAL A 292 -34.27 33.13 16.58
CA VAL A 292 -35.33 33.85 15.86
C VAL A 292 -35.14 33.75 14.35
N LEU A 293 -33.91 33.93 13.85
CA LEU A 293 -33.60 33.76 12.42
C LEU A 293 -33.89 32.35 11.89
N SER A 294 -33.76 31.32 12.73
CA SER A 294 -34.07 29.93 12.38
C SER A 294 -35.57 29.61 12.44
N MET A 295 -36.30 30.24 13.36
CA MET A 295 -37.71 29.96 13.64
C MET A 295 -38.64 30.60 12.62
N TYR A 296 -38.35 31.85 12.25
CA TYR A 296 -39.14 32.61 11.29
C TYR A 296 -38.46 32.57 9.92
N LYS A 297 -39.24 32.36 8.84
CA LYS A 297 -38.75 32.41 7.46
C LYS A 297 -39.18 33.66 6.71
N ASP A 298 -40.30 34.25 7.14
CA ASP A 298 -40.83 35.48 6.56
C ASP A 298 -39.93 36.68 6.93
N PRO A 299 -39.43 37.47 5.96
CA PRO A 299 -38.56 38.61 6.19
C PRO A 299 -39.15 39.67 7.13
N GLU A 300 -40.41 40.05 6.93
CA GLU A 300 -41.04 41.10 7.73
C GLU A 300 -41.29 40.62 9.17
N GLU A 301 -41.62 39.34 9.37
CA GLU A 301 -41.72 38.76 10.70
C GLU A 301 -40.37 38.67 11.40
N ARG A 302 -39.29 38.31 10.69
CA ARG A 302 -37.92 38.35 11.25
C ARG A 302 -37.56 39.74 11.72
N GLU A 303 -37.79 40.76 10.89
CA GLU A 303 -37.51 42.15 11.23
C GLU A 303 -38.31 42.60 12.45
N ARG A 304 -39.62 42.31 12.50
CA ARG A 304 -40.47 42.61 13.66
C ARG A 304 -39.94 41.97 14.93
N GLN A 305 -39.66 40.67 14.91
CA GLN A 305 -39.20 39.94 16.11
C GLN A 305 -37.84 40.44 16.61
N ILE A 306 -36.92 40.77 15.71
CA ILE A 306 -35.59 41.29 16.06
C ILE A 306 -35.68 42.74 16.55
N SER A 307 -36.52 43.57 15.92
CA SER A 307 -36.70 44.98 16.31
C SER A 307 -37.35 45.17 17.68
N ASN A 308 -38.15 44.19 18.14
CA ASN A 308 -38.78 44.20 19.46
C ASN A 308 -37.79 43.89 20.62
N MET A 309 -36.56 43.46 20.32
CA MET A 309 -35.51 43.19 21.32
C MET A 309 -34.78 44.50 21.68
N SER A 310 -35.47 45.44 22.33
CA SER A 310 -35.10 46.86 22.44
C SER A 310 -33.63 47.18 22.77
N GLU A 311 -33.02 46.53 23.75
CA GLU A 311 -31.63 46.77 24.15
C GLU A 311 -30.64 46.22 23.11
N VAL A 312 -30.81 44.94 22.73
CA VAL A 312 -29.97 44.24 21.75
C VAL A 312 -30.09 44.84 20.34
N TYR A 313 -31.28 45.36 19.99
CA TYR A 313 -31.52 45.99 18.69
C TYR A 313 -30.73 47.28 18.49
N THR A 314 -30.45 48.02 19.58
CA THR A 314 -29.59 49.20 19.52
C THR A 314 -28.18 48.83 19.10
N ASP A 315 -27.62 47.77 19.67
CA ASP A 315 -26.30 47.27 19.31
C ASP A 315 -26.27 46.70 17.88
N ILE A 316 -27.31 45.96 17.47
CA ILE A 316 -27.49 45.50 16.08
C ILE A 316 -27.46 46.69 15.11
N LYS A 317 -28.16 47.77 15.44
CA LYS A 317 -28.25 48.97 14.59
C LYS A 317 -26.92 49.70 14.44
N HIS A 318 -26.08 49.69 15.46
CA HIS A 318 -24.77 50.35 15.44
C HIS A 318 -23.65 49.47 14.90
N SER A 319 -23.73 48.14 15.05
CA SER A 319 -22.62 47.22 14.74
C SER A 319 -22.87 46.25 13.59
N ILE A 320 -24.11 45.87 13.30
CA ILE A 320 -24.45 44.85 12.29
C ILE A 320 -25.08 45.48 11.04
N LEU A 321 -26.14 46.27 11.21
CA LEU A 321 -26.88 46.85 10.07
C LEU A 321 -25.98 47.69 9.14
N PRO A 322 -25.00 48.49 9.62
CA PRO A 322 -24.10 49.22 8.74
C PRO A 322 -23.26 48.31 7.83
N GLU A 323 -22.88 47.12 8.30
CA GLU A 323 -22.12 46.12 7.51
C GLU A 323 -23.01 45.43 6.46
N LEU A 324 -24.32 45.37 6.69
CA LEU A 324 -25.28 44.82 5.73
C LEU A 324 -25.60 45.76 4.57
N ARG A 325 -25.39 47.07 4.76
CA ARG A 325 -25.59 48.08 3.72
C ARG A 325 -24.41 48.08 2.76
N ARG A 326 -24.30 47.06 1.90
CA ARG A 326 -23.15 46.91 1.01
C ARG A 326 -23.52 46.46 -0.40
N ALA A 327 -22.60 46.72 -1.33
CA ALA A 327 -22.47 45.95 -2.56
C ALA A 327 -21.17 45.14 -2.48
N ARG A 328 -21.28 43.83 -2.69
CA ARG A 328 -20.16 42.90 -2.82
C ARG A 328 -19.81 42.79 -4.31
N LEU A 329 -18.55 43.03 -4.61
CA LEU A 329 -17.94 42.87 -5.92
C LEU A 329 -17.04 41.64 -5.86
N ILE A 330 -17.19 40.72 -6.80
CA ILE A 330 -16.36 39.51 -6.89
C ILE A 330 -15.80 39.43 -8.31
N VAL A 331 -14.50 39.19 -8.40
CA VAL A 331 -13.81 38.87 -9.66
C VAL A 331 -13.30 37.45 -9.52
N ASN A 332 -13.87 36.53 -10.29
CA ASN A 332 -13.38 35.16 -10.37
C ASN A 332 -12.51 35.04 -11.63
N TYR A 333 -11.33 34.44 -11.46
CA TYR A 333 -10.36 34.31 -12.53
C TYR A 333 -9.53 33.05 -12.35
N GLU A 334 -8.86 32.63 -13.41
CA GLU A 334 -7.98 31.48 -13.41
C GLU A 334 -6.53 31.93 -13.59
N ILE A 335 -5.60 31.36 -12.84
CA ILE A 335 -4.18 31.40 -13.13
C ILE A 335 -3.85 30.22 -14.03
N ILE A 336 -3.30 30.51 -15.21
CA ILE A 336 -2.95 29.53 -16.23
C ILE A 336 -1.43 29.33 -16.21
N GLY A 337 -1.01 28.15 -15.77
CA GLY A 337 0.36 27.67 -15.84
C GLY A 337 0.77 27.24 -17.25
N ARG A 338 2.06 26.95 -17.41
CA ARG A 338 2.63 26.51 -18.70
C ARG A 338 1.95 25.23 -19.23
N SER A 339 1.82 25.14 -20.55
CA SER A 339 1.47 23.89 -21.22
C SER A 339 2.62 22.88 -21.16
N ASP A 340 2.34 21.62 -21.45
CA ASP A 340 3.34 20.55 -21.51
C ASP A 340 4.52 20.91 -22.43
N ALA A 341 4.23 21.48 -23.61
CA ALA A 341 5.26 21.92 -24.56
C ALA A 341 6.11 23.05 -23.98
N GLN A 342 5.47 24.04 -23.36
CA GLN A 342 6.16 25.16 -22.72
C GLN A 342 7.03 24.71 -21.54
N ILE A 343 6.59 23.71 -20.76
CA ILE A 343 7.40 23.14 -19.66
C ILE A 343 8.66 22.49 -20.21
N VAL A 344 8.55 21.66 -21.26
CA VAL A 344 9.69 20.98 -21.87
C VAL A 344 10.66 21.98 -22.52
N GLU A 345 10.15 22.95 -23.28
CA GLU A 345 10.94 24.02 -23.89
C GLU A 345 11.65 24.87 -22.84
N GLN A 346 10.96 25.25 -21.77
CA GLN A 346 11.53 26.04 -20.68
C GLN A 346 12.61 25.25 -19.93
N PHE A 347 12.45 23.95 -19.72
CA PHE A 347 13.50 23.12 -19.12
C PHE A 347 14.75 23.08 -20.01
N ALA A 348 14.58 22.97 -21.33
CA ALA A 348 15.71 22.96 -22.26
C ALA A 348 16.43 24.32 -22.32
N ALA A 349 15.69 25.42 -22.22
CA ALA A 349 16.23 26.78 -22.27
C ALA A 349 16.87 27.21 -20.95
N ASP A 350 16.13 27.08 -19.84
CA ASP A 350 16.55 27.49 -18.49
C ASP A 350 15.64 26.83 -17.41
N PRO A 351 16.09 25.72 -16.79
CA PRO A 351 15.36 25.06 -15.71
C PRO A 351 15.08 25.94 -14.49
N SER A 352 15.87 27.00 -14.25
CA SER A 352 15.71 27.82 -13.04
C SER A 352 14.42 28.66 -13.03
N LYS A 353 13.72 28.72 -14.17
CA LYS A 353 12.45 29.42 -14.34
C LYS A 353 11.22 28.53 -14.22
N LEU A 354 11.41 27.23 -14.05
CA LEU A 354 10.34 26.29 -13.72
C LEU A 354 10.19 26.21 -12.21
N SER A 355 8.95 26.09 -11.75
CA SER A 355 8.65 25.68 -10.38
C SER A 355 9.00 24.19 -10.17
N VAL A 356 9.18 23.79 -8.91
CA VAL A 356 9.42 22.39 -8.56
C VAL A 356 8.28 21.47 -9.05
N GLU A 357 7.04 21.94 -9.01
CA GLU A 357 5.88 21.16 -9.48
C GLU A 357 5.91 20.96 -11.01
N GLU A 358 6.22 22.00 -11.79
CA GLU A 358 6.39 21.85 -13.25
C GLU A 358 7.54 20.87 -13.58
N MET A 359 8.66 20.94 -12.84
CA MET A 359 9.79 20.06 -13.11
C MET A 359 9.49 18.59 -12.76
N ILE A 360 8.87 18.32 -11.61
CA ILE A 360 8.49 16.95 -11.23
C ILE A 360 7.41 16.41 -12.17
N TYR A 361 6.42 17.23 -12.54
CA TYR A 361 5.41 16.88 -13.54
C TYR A 361 6.07 16.50 -14.88
N GLY A 362 6.99 17.34 -15.36
CA GLY A 362 7.76 17.09 -16.58
C GLY A 362 8.52 15.77 -16.53
N ALA A 363 9.26 15.54 -15.45
CA ALA A 363 10.02 14.30 -15.24
C ALA A 363 9.11 13.06 -15.19
N ASN A 364 7.98 13.13 -14.49
CA ASN A 364 7.10 11.99 -14.24
C ASN A 364 6.15 11.67 -15.41
N LYS A 365 5.68 12.68 -16.15
CA LYS A 365 4.58 12.53 -17.12
C LYS A 365 5.01 12.79 -18.57
N LEU A 366 5.86 13.79 -18.79
CA LEU A 366 6.21 14.24 -20.14
C LEU A 366 7.41 13.46 -20.70
N VAL A 367 8.41 13.18 -19.88
CA VAL A 367 9.63 12.47 -20.28
C VAL A 367 9.43 10.95 -20.37
N LYS A 368 9.70 10.38 -21.55
CA LYS A 368 9.45 8.96 -21.84
C LYS A 368 10.66 8.05 -21.66
N ASP A 369 11.88 8.57 -21.80
CA ASP A 369 13.12 7.80 -21.64
C ASP A 369 13.79 8.04 -20.28
N ASP A 370 14.39 6.98 -19.74
CA ASP A 370 15.04 7.02 -18.41
C ASP A 370 16.24 7.95 -18.36
N ALA A 371 16.99 8.12 -19.45
CA ALA A 371 18.20 8.93 -19.46
C ALA A 371 17.86 10.43 -19.33
N THR A 372 16.85 10.89 -20.05
CA THR A 372 16.35 12.26 -19.93
C THR A 372 15.67 12.45 -18.58
N ARG A 373 14.89 11.48 -18.09
CA ARG A 373 14.24 11.57 -16.78
C ARG A 373 15.25 11.71 -15.65
N GLN A 374 16.36 10.99 -15.72
CA GLN A 374 17.48 11.14 -14.81
C GLN A 374 18.03 12.57 -14.80
N LYS A 375 18.27 13.18 -15.97
CA LYS A 375 18.73 14.59 -16.06
C LYS A 375 17.75 15.58 -15.43
N TRP A 376 16.45 15.36 -15.63
CA TRP A 376 15.42 16.18 -14.97
C TRP A 376 15.50 16.05 -13.45
N ASN A 377 15.54 14.83 -12.92
CA ASN A 377 15.62 14.63 -11.48
C ASN A 377 16.92 15.18 -10.87
N GLU A 378 18.05 15.06 -11.56
CA GLU A 378 19.32 15.68 -11.14
C GLU A 378 19.24 17.21 -11.10
N ALA A 379 18.61 17.82 -12.11
CA ALA A 379 18.35 19.26 -12.12
C ALA A 379 17.43 19.69 -10.97
N ILE A 380 16.36 18.94 -10.69
CA ILE A 380 15.44 19.19 -9.57
C ILE A 380 16.19 19.10 -8.25
N ALA A 381 16.95 18.01 -8.01
CA ALA A 381 17.68 17.83 -6.76
C ALA A 381 18.75 18.93 -6.53
N LYS A 382 19.35 19.46 -7.61
CA LYS A 382 20.30 20.57 -7.54
C LYS A 382 19.61 21.90 -7.24
N GLN A 383 18.48 22.17 -7.89
CA GLN A 383 17.75 23.44 -7.79
C GLN A 383 16.90 23.54 -6.52
N TYR A 384 16.37 22.40 -6.07
CA TYR A 384 15.47 22.26 -4.91
C TYR A 384 16.04 21.22 -3.93
N PRO A 385 17.17 21.48 -3.27
CA PRO A 385 17.84 20.51 -2.40
C PRO A 385 17.03 20.13 -1.14
N SER A 386 16.02 20.93 -0.78
CA SER A 386 15.08 20.63 0.31
C SER A 386 13.90 19.76 -0.12
N ASP A 387 13.82 19.37 -1.41
CA ASP A 387 12.75 18.53 -1.94
C ASP A 387 13.24 17.08 -2.12
N TYR A 388 12.63 16.16 -1.39
CA TYR A 388 13.03 14.74 -1.40
C TYR A 388 12.59 14.00 -2.67
N ARG A 389 11.61 14.54 -3.43
CA ARG A 389 10.86 13.80 -4.44
C ARG A 389 11.75 13.37 -5.61
N ALA A 390 12.65 14.25 -6.05
CA ALA A 390 13.62 13.91 -7.10
C ALA A 390 14.58 12.79 -6.68
N LEU A 391 15.07 12.82 -5.44
CA LEU A 391 15.91 11.75 -4.89
C LEU A 391 15.15 10.42 -4.81
N ASN A 392 13.90 10.44 -4.34
CA ASN A 392 13.05 9.24 -4.35
C ASN A 392 12.82 8.71 -5.78
N ASN A 393 12.57 9.59 -6.75
CA ASN A 393 12.29 9.19 -8.13
C ASN A 393 13.56 8.71 -8.86
N MET A 394 14.75 9.17 -8.48
CA MET A 394 16.01 8.55 -8.91
C MET A 394 16.20 7.17 -8.27
N ALA A 395 15.84 6.98 -6.99
CA ALA A 395 15.87 5.66 -6.37
C ALA A 395 14.93 4.67 -7.08
N GLN A 396 13.74 5.10 -7.45
CA GLN A 396 12.79 4.30 -8.23
C GLN A 396 13.40 3.82 -9.55
N GLN A 397 14.02 4.72 -10.31
CA GLN A 397 14.70 4.39 -11.57
C GLN A 397 15.89 3.44 -11.36
N ALA A 398 16.62 3.58 -10.25
CA ALA A 398 17.70 2.66 -9.92
C ALA A 398 17.17 1.25 -9.57
N ILE A 399 16.06 1.17 -8.81
CA ILE A 399 15.39 -0.11 -8.50
C ILE A 399 14.95 -0.82 -9.79
N SER A 400 14.32 -0.10 -10.74
CA SER A 400 13.87 -0.71 -12.01
C SER A 400 15.02 -1.19 -12.89
N LYS A 401 16.22 -0.60 -12.76
CA LYS A 401 17.44 -1.04 -13.46
C LYS A 401 18.20 -2.15 -12.72
N GLY A 402 17.77 -2.53 -11.53
CA GLY A 402 18.50 -3.48 -10.68
C GLY A 402 19.72 -2.88 -9.96
N ASP A 403 19.94 -1.56 -10.03
CA ASP A 403 21.05 -0.89 -9.35
C ASP A 403 20.69 -0.61 -7.88
N MET A 404 20.78 -1.66 -7.07
CA MET A 404 20.42 -1.61 -5.65
C MET A 404 21.32 -0.67 -4.84
N ALA A 405 22.58 -0.49 -5.26
CA ALA A 405 23.52 0.38 -4.57
C ALA A 405 23.15 1.86 -4.78
N ALA A 406 22.87 2.27 -6.03
CA ALA A 406 22.40 3.61 -6.31
C ALA A 406 21.04 3.89 -5.65
N ALA A 407 20.10 2.94 -5.72
CA ALA A 407 18.80 3.06 -5.06
C ALA A 407 18.94 3.32 -3.56
N GLN A 408 19.77 2.54 -2.87
CA GLN A 408 20.01 2.71 -1.44
C GLN A 408 20.65 4.07 -1.12
N ASN A 409 21.58 4.55 -1.95
CA ASN A 409 22.19 5.85 -1.77
C ASN A 409 21.18 7.00 -1.93
N TYR A 410 20.35 6.97 -2.97
CA TYR A 410 19.32 7.98 -3.20
C TYR A 410 18.25 7.99 -2.10
N LEU A 411 17.78 6.81 -1.65
CA LEU A 411 16.82 6.73 -0.53
C LEU A 411 17.41 7.25 0.77
N LYS A 412 18.70 6.99 1.04
CA LYS A 412 19.39 7.53 2.21
C LYS A 412 19.40 9.07 2.18
N GLN A 413 19.70 9.67 1.03
CA GLN A 413 19.67 11.12 0.85
C GLN A 413 18.24 11.66 0.97
N ALA A 414 17.26 11.02 0.34
CA ALA A 414 15.85 11.42 0.41
C ALA A 414 15.34 11.39 1.87
N ALA A 415 15.70 10.36 2.64
CA ALA A 415 15.35 10.24 4.05
C ALA A 415 16.05 11.28 4.95
N GLN A 416 17.21 11.80 4.54
CA GLN A 416 17.85 12.93 5.23
C GLN A 416 17.08 14.24 5.02
N VAL A 417 16.51 14.43 3.83
CA VAL A 417 15.68 15.59 3.49
C VAL A 417 14.31 15.51 4.16
N SER A 418 13.64 14.35 4.06
CA SER A 418 12.34 14.12 4.70
C SER A 418 12.24 12.70 5.26
N LYS A 419 12.40 12.58 6.59
CA LYS A 419 12.35 11.30 7.30
C LYS A 419 10.98 10.62 7.22
N ASN A 420 9.91 11.41 7.15
CA ASN A 420 8.53 10.94 7.20
C ASN A 420 7.88 10.89 5.81
N ALA A 421 8.66 11.04 4.73
CA ALA A 421 8.14 10.91 3.37
C ALA A 421 7.64 9.47 3.14
N SER A 422 6.37 9.33 2.78
CA SER A 422 5.70 8.04 2.65
C SER A 422 6.35 7.20 1.55
N GLU A 423 6.62 7.80 0.39
CA GLU A 423 7.22 7.12 -0.78
C GLU A 423 8.63 6.63 -0.49
N VAL A 424 9.43 7.44 0.22
CA VAL A 424 10.78 7.07 0.65
C VAL A 424 10.73 5.86 1.57
N ASN A 425 9.85 5.87 2.57
CA ASN A 425 9.68 4.78 3.52
C ASN A 425 9.10 3.51 2.84
N THR A 426 8.17 3.65 1.90
CA THR A 426 7.69 2.51 1.09
C THR A 426 8.81 1.90 0.25
N ASN A 427 9.66 2.71 -0.38
CA ASN A 427 10.79 2.22 -1.16
C ASN A 427 11.89 1.60 -0.28
N LEU A 428 12.14 2.13 0.92
CA LEU A 428 13.03 1.51 1.90
C LEU A 428 12.50 0.15 2.36
N ALA A 429 11.18 0.03 2.57
CA ALA A 429 10.54 -1.24 2.90
C ALA A 429 10.70 -2.26 1.76
N LEU A 430 10.47 -1.85 0.52
CA LEU A 430 10.70 -2.65 -0.67
C LEU A 430 12.16 -3.15 -0.75
N MET A 431 13.14 -2.27 -0.55
CA MET A 431 14.56 -2.64 -0.54
C MET A 431 14.88 -3.66 0.55
N ALA A 432 14.32 -3.49 1.75
CA ALA A 432 14.48 -4.44 2.84
C ALA A 432 13.86 -5.81 2.50
N LEU A 433 12.69 -5.85 1.85
CA LEU A 433 12.07 -7.10 1.36
C LEU A 433 12.96 -7.80 0.32
N LYS A 434 13.50 -7.07 -0.66
CA LYS A 434 14.43 -7.64 -1.65
C LYS A 434 15.71 -8.20 -1.01
N GLY A 435 16.14 -7.62 0.11
CA GLY A 435 17.25 -8.11 0.92
C GLY A 435 16.89 -9.24 1.91
N GLY A 436 15.62 -9.64 2.00
CA GLY A 436 15.14 -10.66 2.95
C GLY A 436 14.97 -10.19 4.40
N ASP A 437 15.12 -8.89 4.68
CA ASP A 437 14.97 -8.31 6.02
C ASP A 437 13.51 -7.89 6.27
N VAL A 438 12.68 -8.89 6.59
CA VAL A 438 11.24 -8.74 6.83
C VAL A 438 10.94 -7.78 7.99
N ALA A 439 11.74 -7.83 9.06
CA ALA A 439 11.51 -6.99 10.24
C ALA A 439 11.77 -5.50 9.93
N LYS A 440 12.85 -5.21 9.19
CA LYS A 440 13.16 -3.85 8.76
C LYS A 440 12.16 -3.35 7.72
N ALA A 441 11.71 -4.22 6.82
CA ALA A 441 10.65 -3.89 5.87
C ALA A 441 9.37 -3.46 6.58
N GLU A 442 8.93 -4.21 7.59
CA GLU A 442 7.76 -3.88 8.41
C GLU A 442 7.92 -2.52 9.11
N THR A 443 9.10 -2.25 9.66
CA THR A 443 9.40 -0.99 10.35
C THR A 443 9.31 0.23 9.42
N TYR A 444 9.91 0.15 8.23
CA TYR A 444 9.82 1.24 7.26
C TYR A 444 8.40 1.39 6.72
N LEU A 445 7.73 0.27 6.41
CA LEU A 445 6.41 0.32 5.81
C LEU A 445 5.38 0.95 6.75
N ALA A 446 5.52 0.79 8.07
CA ALA A 446 4.68 1.49 9.05
C ALA A 446 4.68 3.03 8.88
N GLN A 447 5.74 3.61 8.32
CA GLN A 447 5.88 5.04 8.03
C GLN A 447 5.59 5.39 6.56
N GLY A 448 5.25 4.40 5.73
CA GLY A 448 4.98 4.55 4.30
C GLY A 448 3.52 4.83 3.95
N SER A 449 2.65 5.03 4.95
CA SER A 449 1.22 5.25 4.71
C SER A 449 1.01 6.52 3.88
N GLY A 450 0.25 6.42 2.79
CA GLY A 450 0.02 7.52 1.84
C GLY A 450 0.75 7.39 0.51
N SER A 451 1.75 6.51 0.40
CA SER A 451 2.36 6.16 -0.90
C SER A 451 1.37 5.41 -1.79
N ASN A 452 1.43 5.68 -3.10
CA ASN A 452 0.59 5.01 -4.10
C ASN A 452 0.83 3.48 -4.19
N THR A 453 2.03 3.00 -3.85
CA THR A 453 2.37 1.56 -3.84
C THR A 453 2.37 0.94 -2.45
N PHE A 454 1.91 1.67 -1.43
CA PHE A 454 1.88 1.20 -0.05
C PHE A 454 1.21 -0.18 0.10
N LYS A 455 0.02 -0.35 -0.51
CA LYS A 455 -0.75 -1.60 -0.46
C LYS A 455 -0.05 -2.75 -1.16
N GLU A 456 0.60 -2.48 -2.28
CA GLU A 456 1.38 -3.48 -2.99
C GLU A 456 2.55 -3.98 -2.13
N VAL A 457 3.35 -3.07 -1.56
CA VAL A 457 4.47 -3.46 -0.69
C VAL A 457 3.99 -4.15 0.59
N MET A 458 2.84 -3.74 1.15
CA MET A 458 2.20 -4.42 2.29
C MET A 458 1.80 -5.86 1.95
N GLY A 459 1.21 -6.08 0.77
CA GLY A 459 0.90 -7.42 0.31
C GLY A 459 2.14 -8.29 0.17
N ASN A 460 3.22 -7.76 -0.42
CA ASN A 460 4.50 -8.47 -0.52
C ASN A 460 5.11 -8.80 0.85
N LEU A 461 5.04 -7.87 1.82
CA LEU A 461 5.44 -8.12 3.20
C LEU A 461 4.60 -9.25 3.81
N ASN A 462 3.29 -9.28 3.58
CA ASN A 462 2.42 -10.34 4.06
C ASN A 462 2.73 -11.70 3.42
N ILE A 463 3.10 -11.77 2.13
CA ILE A 463 3.63 -13.01 1.52
C ILE A 463 4.90 -13.44 2.25
N ALA A 464 5.84 -12.52 2.47
CA ALA A 464 7.10 -12.81 3.16
C ALA A 464 6.90 -13.27 4.62
N LYS A 465 5.78 -12.91 5.25
CA LYS A 465 5.39 -13.36 6.60
C LYS A 465 4.55 -14.65 6.61
N GLY A 466 4.15 -15.18 5.45
CA GLY A 466 3.26 -16.34 5.36
C GLY A 466 1.76 -16.02 5.51
N ASN A 467 1.38 -14.75 5.52
CA ASN A 467 0.00 -14.27 5.70
C ASN A 467 -0.75 -14.16 4.37
N TYR A 468 -0.93 -15.28 3.65
CA TYR A 468 -1.33 -15.26 2.24
C TYR A 468 -2.73 -14.70 1.98
N THR A 469 -3.73 -14.98 2.83
CA THR A 469 -5.07 -14.40 2.68
C THR A 469 -5.06 -12.88 2.83
N GLN A 470 -4.32 -12.36 3.80
CA GLN A 470 -4.16 -10.91 3.99
C GLN A 470 -3.38 -10.30 2.83
N ALA A 471 -2.33 -10.96 2.36
CA ALA A 471 -1.57 -10.53 1.19
C ALA A 471 -2.46 -10.41 -0.07
N ALA A 472 -3.29 -11.41 -0.33
CA ALA A 472 -4.22 -11.39 -1.46
C ALA A 472 -5.24 -10.24 -1.34
N SER A 473 -5.71 -9.94 -0.12
CA SER A 473 -6.58 -8.79 0.13
C SER A 473 -5.86 -7.45 -0.08
N ASP A 474 -4.61 -7.32 0.34
CA ASP A 474 -3.84 -6.07 0.17
C ASP A 474 -3.46 -5.83 -1.30
N LEU A 475 -3.33 -6.89 -2.10
CA LEU A 475 -3.02 -6.86 -3.53
C LEU A 475 -4.26 -6.90 -4.44
N ALA A 476 -5.46 -6.76 -3.87
CA ALA A 476 -6.70 -6.79 -4.65
C ALA A 476 -6.72 -5.70 -5.73
N GLY A 477 -7.01 -6.11 -6.98
CA GLY A 477 -7.03 -5.21 -8.14
C GLY A 477 -5.66 -4.89 -8.75
N VAL A 478 -4.56 -5.34 -8.14
CA VAL A 478 -3.20 -5.19 -8.68
C VAL A 478 -2.87 -6.38 -9.59
N ASN A 479 -2.42 -6.10 -10.81
CA ASN A 479 -2.08 -7.13 -11.81
C ASN A 479 -0.56 -7.36 -11.87
N THR A 480 -0.01 -7.99 -10.82
CA THR A 480 1.42 -8.32 -10.68
C THR A 480 1.63 -9.79 -10.37
N ASN A 481 2.86 -10.27 -10.56
CA ASN A 481 3.26 -11.63 -10.18
C ASN A 481 3.09 -11.88 -8.68
N SER A 482 3.35 -10.89 -7.84
CA SER A 482 3.15 -10.98 -6.39
C SER A 482 1.68 -11.12 -6.01
N ALA A 483 0.77 -10.39 -6.67
CA ALA A 483 -0.67 -10.54 -6.48
C ALA A 483 -1.14 -11.96 -6.84
N ALA A 484 -0.73 -12.47 -8.00
CA ALA A 484 -1.04 -13.83 -8.43
C ALA A 484 -0.46 -14.88 -7.47
N LEU A 485 0.78 -14.70 -7.02
CA LEU A 485 1.42 -15.58 -6.04
C LEU A 485 0.63 -15.62 -4.72
N ALA A 486 0.23 -14.47 -4.19
CA ALA A 486 -0.59 -14.40 -2.98
C ALA A 486 -1.91 -15.15 -3.14
N GLN A 487 -2.59 -14.98 -4.28
CA GLN A 487 -3.86 -15.66 -4.58
C GLN A 487 -3.67 -17.18 -4.71
N ILE A 488 -2.62 -17.65 -5.40
CA ILE A 488 -2.28 -19.09 -5.50
C ILE A 488 -2.04 -19.68 -4.11
N LEU A 489 -1.28 -19.00 -3.26
CA LEU A 489 -0.97 -19.44 -1.90
C LEU A 489 -2.21 -19.41 -0.99
N ALA A 490 -3.11 -18.45 -1.20
CA ALA A 490 -4.41 -18.37 -0.54
C ALA A 490 -5.46 -19.34 -1.12
N LYS A 491 -5.11 -20.11 -2.16
CA LYS A 491 -5.99 -21.04 -2.89
C LYS A 491 -7.16 -20.36 -3.63
N ASP A 492 -7.06 -19.07 -3.91
CA ASP A 492 -7.98 -18.35 -4.78
C ASP A 492 -7.51 -18.44 -6.25
N TYR A 493 -7.70 -19.63 -6.82
CA TYR A 493 -7.24 -19.95 -8.18
C TYR A 493 -7.99 -19.18 -9.27
N THR A 494 -9.23 -18.77 -9.01
CA THR A 494 -10.03 -17.99 -9.95
C THR A 494 -9.45 -16.59 -10.09
N SER A 495 -9.17 -15.91 -8.98
CA SER A 495 -8.55 -14.59 -9.00
C SER A 495 -7.13 -14.67 -9.56
N ALA A 496 -6.34 -15.68 -9.17
CA ALA A 496 -5.00 -15.91 -9.71
C ALA A 496 -4.99 -16.01 -11.24
N LYS A 497 -5.92 -16.77 -11.83
CA LYS A 497 -6.06 -16.89 -13.29
C LYS A 497 -6.33 -15.55 -13.95
N SER A 498 -7.25 -14.76 -13.38
CA SER A 498 -7.61 -13.43 -13.88
C SER A 498 -6.43 -12.45 -13.78
N THR A 499 -5.78 -12.39 -12.63
CA THR A 499 -4.62 -11.52 -12.38
C THR A 499 -3.49 -11.85 -13.35
N LEU A 500 -3.10 -13.12 -13.52
CA LEU A 500 -2.05 -13.54 -14.45
C LEU A 500 -2.35 -13.18 -15.92
N ALA A 501 -3.61 -13.25 -16.34
CA ALA A 501 -4.02 -12.90 -17.70
C ALA A 501 -3.96 -11.38 -17.98
N ASN A 502 -4.03 -10.56 -16.94
CA ASN A 502 -4.07 -9.09 -17.03
C ASN A 502 -2.72 -8.41 -16.74
N ILE A 503 -1.64 -9.18 -16.52
CA ILE A 503 -0.29 -8.61 -16.36
C ILE A 503 0.18 -8.03 -17.70
N LYS A 504 0.38 -6.71 -17.74
CA LYS A 504 0.71 -5.98 -18.98
C LYS A 504 2.05 -6.41 -19.60
N ASN A 505 3.05 -6.63 -18.75
CA ASN A 505 4.40 -7.02 -19.15
C ASN A 505 4.70 -8.41 -18.58
N ALA A 506 4.07 -9.45 -19.14
CA ALA A 506 4.24 -10.81 -18.67
C ALA A 506 5.69 -11.28 -18.88
N ASP A 507 6.32 -11.75 -17.81
CA ASP A 507 7.70 -12.23 -17.78
C ASP A 507 7.78 -13.75 -17.58
N ALA A 508 9.00 -14.26 -17.40
CA ALA A 508 9.24 -15.68 -17.15
C ALA A 508 8.53 -16.18 -15.88
N ILE A 509 8.40 -15.33 -14.86
CA ILE A 509 7.76 -15.65 -13.59
C ILE A 509 6.24 -15.66 -13.72
N THR A 510 5.66 -14.78 -14.54
CA THR A 510 4.25 -14.86 -14.93
C THR A 510 3.95 -16.22 -15.54
N SER A 511 4.75 -16.65 -16.51
CA SER A 511 4.62 -17.96 -17.16
C SER A 511 4.82 -19.12 -16.18
N TYR A 512 5.76 -19.00 -15.24
CA TYR A 512 6.00 -20.03 -14.22
C TYR A 512 4.83 -20.15 -13.24
N LEU A 513 4.27 -19.02 -12.78
CA LEU A 513 3.10 -19.00 -11.90
C LEU A 513 1.84 -19.55 -12.60
N GLN A 514 1.69 -19.30 -13.91
CA GLN A 514 0.66 -19.96 -14.73
C GLN A 514 0.83 -21.48 -14.72
N ALA A 515 2.06 -21.99 -14.84
CA ALA A 515 2.33 -23.43 -14.76
C ALA A 515 2.01 -24.01 -13.37
N VAL A 516 2.39 -23.31 -12.28
CA VAL A 516 2.07 -23.72 -10.91
C VAL A 516 0.55 -23.76 -10.70
N LEU A 517 -0.16 -22.72 -11.14
CA LEU A 517 -1.63 -22.66 -11.09
C LEU A 517 -2.25 -23.85 -11.84
N ALA A 518 -1.80 -24.08 -13.08
CA ALA A 518 -2.28 -25.17 -13.92
C ALA A 518 -2.02 -26.55 -13.27
N ALA A 519 -0.85 -26.74 -12.64
CA ALA A 519 -0.54 -27.97 -11.90
C ALA A 519 -1.50 -28.21 -10.73
N ARG A 520 -1.84 -27.16 -9.98
CA ARG A 520 -2.78 -27.21 -8.85
C ARG A 520 -4.24 -27.38 -9.25
N THR A 521 -4.59 -27.04 -10.49
CA THR A 521 -5.94 -27.21 -11.07
C THR A 521 -6.03 -28.39 -12.04
N ASP A 522 -5.02 -29.26 -12.06
CA ASP A 522 -4.93 -30.44 -12.94
C ASP A 522 -5.08 -30.16 -14.45
N ASP A 523 -4.61 -29.00 -14.92
CA ASP A 523 -4.58 -28.60 -16.34
C ASP A 523 -3.21 -28.86 -16.97
N ALA A 524 -2.98 -30.12 -17.38
CA ALA A 524 -1.71 -30.56 -17.95
C ALA A 524 -1.31 -29.81 -19.24
N SER A 525 -2.29 -29.37 -20.04
CA SER A 525 -2.05 -28.69 -21.32
C SER A 525 -1.52 -27.28 -21.10
N THR A 526 -2.19 -26.52 -20.24
CA THR A 526 -1.74 -25.17 -19.86
C THR A 526 -0.41 -25.22 -19.11
N LEU A 527 -0.20 -26.24 -18.26
CA LEU A 527 1.08 -26.43 -17.57
C LEU A 527 2.24 -26.55 -18.56
N ALA A 528 2.16 -27.46 -19.52
CA ALA A 528 3.24 -27.74 -20.47
C ALA A 528 3.62 -26.48 -21.27
N SER A 529 2.63 -25.81 -21.84
CA SER A 529 2.84 -24.61 -22.67
C SER A 529 3.35 -23.42 -21.85
N SER A 530 2.85 -23.23 -20.63
CA SER A 530 3.29 -22.14 -19.74
C SER A 530 4.71 -22.35 -19.25
N LEU A 531 5.07 -23.57 -18.88
CA LEU A 531 6.42 -23.88 -18.42
C LEU A 531 7.45 -23.78 -19.56
N GLN A 532 7.10 -24.23 -20.77
CA GLN A 532 7.95 -24.04 -21.94
C GLN A 532 8.24 -22.56 -22.19
N ARG A 533 7.23 -21.69 -22.08
CA ARG A 533 7.39 -20.24 -22.21
C ARG A 533 8.29 -19.67 -21.10
N ALA A 534 8.09 -20.10 -19.86
CA ALA A 534 8.91 -19.67 -18.72
C ALA A 534 10.40 -19.99 -18.94
N VAL A 535 10.72 -21.21 -19.37
CA VAL A 535 12.10 -21.64 -19.63
C VAL A 535 12.72 -20.92 -20.85
N GLN A 536 11.92 -20.62 -21.88
CA GLN A 536 12.38 -19.83 -23.03
C GLN A 536 12.75 -18.40 -22.65
N GLN A 537 12.02 -17.80 -21.69
CA GLN A 537 12.27 -16.45 -21.20
C GLN A 537 13.40 -16.40 -20.15
N ASP A 538 13.50 -17.42 -19.29
CA ASP A 538 14.56 -17.60 -18.30
C ASP A 538 14.94 -19.07 -18.16
N ALA A 539 16.08 -19.45 -18.74
CA ALA A 539 16.57 -20.84 -18.73
C ALA A 539 16.85 -21.38 -17.32
N THR A 540 17.07 -20.52 -16.32
CA THR A 540 17.33 -20.97 -14.93
C THR A 540 16.09 -21.64 -14.31
N LEU A 541 14.90 -21.35 -14.84
CA LEU A 541 13.65 -21.96 -14.39
C LEU A 541 13.53 -23.45 -14.75
N ALA A 542 14.31 -23.96 -15.71
CA ALA A 542 14.32 -25.38 -16.07
C ALA A 542 14.80 -26.25 -14.90
N THR A 543 15.93 -25.86 -14.28
CA THR A 543 16.48 -26.55 -13.11
C THR A 543 15.55 -26.45 -11.91
N ARG A 544 14.89 -25.29 -11.73
CA ARG A 544 13.88 -25.13 -10.68
C ARG A 544 12.73 -26.11 -10.91
N ALA A 545 12.12 -26.09 -12.09
CA ALA A 545 10.96 -26.91 -12.43
C ALA A 545 11.23 -28.42 -12.30
N ALA A 546 12.44 -28.86 -12.66
CA ALA A 546 12.85 -30.26 -12.50
C ALA A 546 12.88 -30.73 -11.03
N ASN A 547 13.08 -29.81 -10.09
CA ASN A 547 13.14 -30.09 -8.65
C ASN A 547 11.89 -29.64 -7.89
N ASP A 548 10.98 -28.90 -8.53
CA ASP A 548 9.80 -28.32 -7.90
C ASP A 548 8.70 -29.37 -7.71
N LEU A 549 8.26 -29.55 -6.46
CA LEU A 549 7.23 -30.52 -6.11
C LEU A 549 5.86 -30.18 -6.69
N GLU A 550 5.59 -28.93 -7.04
CA GLU A 550 4.37 -28.54 -7.76
C GLU A 550 4.19 -29.36 -9.04
N PHE A 551 5.29 -29.79 -9.67
CA PHE A 551 5.27 -30.51 -10.94
C PHE A 551 5.56 -32.01 -10.81
N ALA A 552 5.63 -32.55 -9.58
CA ALA A 552 6.01 -33.96 -9.36
C ALA A 552 5.09 -34.94 -10.11
N LYS A 553 3.78 -34.65 -10.21
CA LYS A 553 2.81 -35.46 -10.98
C LYS A 553 3.06 -35.42 -12.50
N TYR A 554 3.80 -34.44 -13.00
CA TYR A 554 3.99 -34.14 -14.42
C TYR A 554 5.43 -34.37 -14.88
N ALA A 555 6.23 -35.17 -14.16
CA ALA A 555 7.65 -35.36 -14.40
C ALA A 555 8.02 -35.72 -15.86
N SER A 556 7.16 -36.44 -16.59
CA SER A 556 7.36 -36.75 -18.01
C SER A 556 7.29 -35.51 -18.90
N VAL A 557 6.35 -34.60 -18.63
CA VAL A 557 6.22 -33.30 -19.32
C VAL A 557 7.46 -32.45 -19.05
N ILE A 558 7.87 -32.35 -17.78
CA ILE A 558 9.05 -31.58 -17.37
C ILE A 558 10.32 -32.08 -18.08
N LYS A 559 10.51 -33.41 -18.13
CA LYS A 559 11.67 -34.02 -18.81
C LYS A 559 11.77 -33.66 -20.29
N ASN A 560 10.65 -33.38 -20.96
CA ASN A 560 10.65 -32.99 -22.36
C ASN A 560 10.94 -31.49 -22.57
N ILE A 561 10.67 -30.65 -21.56
CA ILE A 561 10.88 -29.20 -21.59
C ILE A 561 12.30 -28.83 -21.13
N VAL A 562 12.90 -29.64 -20.25
CA VAL A 562 14.24 -29.40 -19.67
C VAL A 562 15.39 -29.95 -20.53
N LYS A 563 15.09 -30.70 -21.61
CA LYS A 563 16.08 -31.09 -22.62
C LYS A 563 16.40 -29.92 -23.53
#